data_AF-A0AA92TML5-F1
#
_entry.id   AF-A0AA92TML5-F1
#
_cell.length_a   1.000
_cell.length_b   1.000
_cell.length_c   1.000
_cell.angle_alpha   90.00
_cell.angle_beta   90.00
_cell.angle_gamma   90.00
#
_symmetry.space_group_name_H-M   'P 1'
#
loop_
_entity.id
_entity.type
_entity.pdbx_description
1 polymer ?
#
loop_
_entity_poly.entity_id
_entity_poly.type
_entity_poly.pdbx_seq_one_letter_code
_entity_poly.pdbx_strand_id
1 'polypeptide(L)'
;MYIWCFATLTSCFAQKESISELYTQLDRAIEQSQHYTKLKESSIAQLKELIHQENNPKLLINTYRKIYSEYKSYQSDSAVAYIQKAIVLAQKEGLPAEVAGLKSQLALQYSTAGAFAEALEVLNHIDKKTLDESNRKDYFIAYYHVYGELGFSNIHVDTDLSQNFFSRQNAYRDTLFAILPHHSEDYLMRKEVMLTSQNKWDEALKVNDERLKMCKEGSHEYGIVAYYRYLIYRSLKNEEMKKYWLLKSAICDVKCAINDQLRSGCSPIF
;
A
#
# COMPACT_ATOMS: atom_id res chain seq x y z
N MET A 1 -37.63 -3.59 40.64
CA MET A 1 -37.69 -3.83 39.17
C MET A 1 -36.62 -2.94 38.54
N TYR A 2 -35.42 -3.49 38.34
CA TYR A 2 -34.28 -2.75 37.79
C TYR A 2 -34.32 -2.82 36.27
N ILE A 3 -34.57 -1.69 35.60
CA ILE A 3 -34.40 -1.56 34.15
C ILE A 3 -33.03 -0.95 33.93
N TRP A 4 -32.08 -1.79 33.54
CA TRP A 4 -30.80 -1.36 32.98
C TRP A 4 -31.03 -0.87 31.55
N CYS A 5 -31.03 0.45 31.35
CA CYS A 5 -30.89 1.03 30.02
C CYS A 5 -29.41 0.92 29.60
N PHE A 6 -29.09 -0.09 28.79
CA PHE A 6 -27.86 -0.09 28.00
C PHE A 6 -27.97 1.01 26.94
N ALA A 7 -27.39 2.18 27.23
CA ALA A 7 -27.10 3.17 26.21
C ALA A 7 -25.89 2.65 25.41
N THR A 8 -26.14 2.01 24.28
CA THR A 8 -25.11 1.78 23.27
C THR A 8 -24.69 3.13 22.74
N LEU A 9 -23.49 3.60 23.13
CA LEU A 9 -22.79 4.71 22.50
C LEU A 9 -22.48 4.31 21.05
N THR A 10 -23.42 4.57 20.15
CA THR A 10 -23.11 4.68 18.72
C THR A 10 -22.17 5.86 18.58
N SER A 11 -20.90 5.60 18.33
CA SER A 11 -19.96 6.64 17.91
C SER A 11 -20.47 7.20 16.58
N CYS A 12 -21.25 8.28 16.66
CA CYS A 12 -21.71 9.01 15.50
C CYS A 12 -20.49 9.73 14.91
N PHE A 13 -19.81 9.08 13.97
CA PHE A 13 -18.98 9.81 13.03
C PHE A 13 -19.93 10.71 12.24
N ALA A 14 -19.92 12.00 12.55
CA ALA A 14 -20.70 12.97 11.79
C ALA A 14 -20.20 12.95 10.34
N GLN A 15 -21.03 12.41 9.44
CA GLN A 15 -20.77 12.40 8.02
C GLN A 15 -20.71 13.85 7.53
N LYS A 16 -19.52 14.30 7.13
CA LYS A 16 -19.32 15.67 6.64
C LYS A 16 -19.96 15.93 5.27
N GLU A 17 -20.13 14.88 4.46
CA GLU A 17 -20.56 14.97 3.05
C GLU A 17 -21.60 13.88 2.76
N SER A 18 -22.71 14.22 2.13
CA SER A 18 -23.71 13.24 1.68
C SER A 18 -23.17 12.35 0.56
N ILE A 19 -23.76 11.16 0.38
CA ILE A 19 -23.40 10.24 -0.71
C ILE A 19 -23.62 10.91 -2.08
N SER A 20 -24.67 11.72 -2.24
CA SER A 20 -24.94 12.44 -3.49
C SER A 20 -23.83 13.43 -3.83
N GLU A 21 -23.32 14.17 -2.83
CA GLU A 21 -22.20 15.10 -3.04
C GLU A 21 -20.92 14.36 -3.43
N LEU A 22 -20.67 13.17 -2.86
CA LEU A 22 -19.52 12.35 -3.23
C LEU A 22 -19.61 11.82 -4.67
N TYR A 23 -20.78 11.42 -5.14
CA TYR A 23 -20.96 11.08 -6.56
C TYR A 23 -20.64 12.27 -7.47
N THR A 24 -21.18 13.46 -7.15
CA THR A 24 -20.86 14.68 -7.91
C THR A 24 -19.36 15.00 -7.88
N GLN A 25 -18.67 14.77 -6.76
CA GLN A 25 -17.22 14.95 -6.69
C GLN A 25 -16.46 13.93 -7.52
N LEU A 26 -16.91 12.67 -7.55
CA LEU A 26 -16.31 11.63 -8.37
C LEU A 26 -16.48 11.95 -9.86
N ASP A 27 -17.68 12.36 -10.29
CA ASP A 27 -17.94 12.73 -11.68
C ASP A 27 -17.02 13.88 -12.13
N ARG A 28 -16.92 14.94 -11.32
CA ARG A 28 -15.97 16.05 -11.59
C ARG A 28 -14.51 15.59 -11.61
N ALA A 29 -14.12 14.67 -10.74
CA ALA A 29 -12.76 14.14 -10.73
C ALA A 29 -12.48 13.36 -12.02
N ILE A 30 -13.44 12.57 -12.49
CA ILE A 30 -13.35 11.81 -13.75
C ILE A 30 -13.24 12.76 -14.95
N GLU A 31 -14.07 13.81 -15.01
CA GLU A 31 -13.99 14.85 -16.04
C GLU A 31 -12.61 15.53 -16.08
N GLN A 32 -11.96 15.66 -14.90
CA GLN A 32 -10.63 16.27 -14.76
C GLN A 32 -9.48 15.25 -14.80
N SER A 33 -9.74 13.96 -15.04
CA SER A 33 -8.72 12.90 -15.00
C SER A 33 -7.49 13.21 -15.84
N GLN A 34 -7.68 13.70 -17.07
CA GLN A 34 -6.58 14.09 -17.95
C GLN A 34 -5.71 15.21 -17.38
N HIS A 35 -6.29 16.14 -16.61
CA HIS A 35 -5.53 17.19 -15.93
C HIS A 35 -4.63 16.60 -14.85
N TYR A 36 -5.15 15.68 -14.02
CA TYR A 36 -4.36 15.00 -12.99
C TYR A 36 -3.21 14.17 -13.58
N THR A 37 -3.47 13.45 -14.68
CA THR A 37 -2.43 12.74 -15.42
C THR A 37 -1.32 13.67 -15.91
N LYS A 38 -1.67 14.83 -16.49
CA LYS A 38 -0.68 15.82 -16.94
C LYS A 38 0.18 16.37 -15.80
N LEU A 39 -0.41 16.59 -14.62
CA LEU A 39 0.35 17.02 -13.43
C LEU A 39 1.37 15.95 -13.01
N LYS A 40 0.96 14.68 -12.99
CA LYS A 40 1.85 13.54 -12.70
C LYS A 40 3.00 13.46 -13.69
N GLU A 41 2.69 13.52 -14.99
CA GLU A 41 3.68 13.47 -16.07
C GLU A 41 4.65 14.66 -16.01
N SER A 42 4.17 15.84 -15.63
CA SER A 42 5.02 17.02 -15.43
C SER A 42 5.98 16.86 -14.25
N SER A 43 5.52 16.34 -13.11
CA SER A 43 6.38 16.02 -11.95
C SER A 43 7.48 15.03 -12.35
N ILE A 44 7.12 13.98 -13.07
CA ILE A 44 8.05 12.97 -13.56
C ILE A 44 9.05 13.58 -14.56
N ALA A 45 8.60 14.46 -15.46
CA ALA A 45 9.48 15.13 -16.41
C ALA A 45 10.52 15.99 -15.68
N GLN A 46 10.13 16.74 -14.65
CA GLN A 46 11.07 17.51 -13.82
C GLN A 46 12.12 16.61 -13.15
N LEU A 47 11.71 15.47 -12.61
CA LEU A 47 12.64 14.50 -12.02
C LEU A 47 13.62 13.92 -13.06
N LYS A 48 13.16 13.71 -14.30
CA LYS A 48 14.02 13.24 -15.40
C LYS A 48 15.05 14.28 -15.82
N GLU A 49 14.69 15.56 -15.85
CA GLU A 49 15.67 16.64 -16.10
C GLU A 49 16.76 16.68 -15.02
N LEU A 50 16.41 16.44 -13.75
CA LEU A 50 17.38 16.39 -12.66
C LEU A 50 18.41 15.26 -12.83
N ILE A 51 18.03 14.11 -13.40
CA ILE A 51 18.97 13.01 -13.70
C ILE A 51 20.10 13.49 -14.63
N HIS A 52 19.78 14.31 -15.63
CA HIS A 52 20.76 14.78 -16.62
C HIS A 52 21.76 15.78 -16.06
N GLN A 53 21.41 16.44 -14.95
CA GLN A 53 22.22 17.48 -14.31
C GLN A 53 23.00 16.97 -13.09
N GLU A 54 22.66 15.77 -12.60
CA GLU A 54 23.23 15.19 -11.38
C GLU A 54 24.41 14.26 -11.68
N ASN A 55 25.55 14.52 -11.03
CA ASN A 55 26.76 13.72 -11.16
C ASN A 55 27.07 12.89 -9.91
N ASN A 56 26.41 13.17 -8.78
CA ASN A 56 26.58 12.43 -7.54
C ASN A 56 25.76 11.12 -7.59
N PRO A 57 26.41 9.94 -7.51
CA PRO A 57 25.71 8.66 -7.62
C PRO A 57 24.62 8.44 -6.56
N LYS A 58 24.83 8.91 -5.32
CA LYS A 58 23.82 8.78 -4.26
C LYS A 58 22.58 9.63 -4.53
N LEU A 59 22.77 10.86 -5.01
CA LEU A 59 21.66 11.73 -5.40
C LEU A 59 20.92 11.16 -6.61
N LEU A 60 21.65 10.59 -7.57
CA LEU A 60 21.07 9.96 -8.74
C LEU A 60 20.23 8.71 -8.39
N ILE A 61 20.72 7.85 -7.49
CA ILE A 61 19.95 6.72 -6.92
C ILE A 61 18.66 7.23 -6.27
N ASN A 62 18.74 8.28 -5.45
CA ASN A 62 17.56 8.86 -4.80
C ASN A 62 16.57 9.44 -5.81
N THR A 63 17.04 10.08 -6.87
CA THR A 63 16.18 10.59 -7.95
C THR A 63 15.51 9.46 -8.72
N TYR A 64 16.20 8.36 -9.01
CA TYR A 64 15.58 7.16 -9.57
C TYR A 64 14.50 6.58 -8.65
N ARG A 65 14.75 6.53 -7.33
CA ARG A 65 13.75 6.08 -6.33
C ARG A 65 12.52 6.99 -6.30
N LYS A 66 12.69 8.31 -6.43
CA LYS A 66 11.56 9.26 -6.53
C LYS A 66 10.73 9.01 -7.78
N ILE A 67 11.37 8.81 -8.92
CA ILE A 67 10.67 8.49 -10.18
C ILE A 67 9.95 7.15 -10.08
N TYR A 68 10.58 6.12 -9.50
CA TYR A 68 9.94 4.86 -9.17
C TYR A 68 8.67 5.09 -8.33
N SER A 69 8.73 5.92 -7.29
CA SER A 69 7.58 6.21 -6.43
C SER A 69 6.45 6.96 -7.14
N GLU A 70 6.74 7.80 -8.13
CA GLU A 70 5.72 8.44 -8.96
C GLU A 70 5.04 7.45 -9.90
N TYR A 71 5.78 6.45 -10.40
CA TYR A 71 5.27 5.46 -11.33
C TYR A 71 4.61 4.25 -10.67
N LYS A 72 4.97 3.87 -9.44
CA LYS A 72 4.56 2.57 -8.85
C LYS A 72 3.05 2.30 -8.87
N SER A 73 2.24 3.34 -8.72
CA SER A 73 0.76 3.30 -8.74
C SER A 73 0.14 3.83 -10.05
N TYR A 74 0.95 4.24 -11.03
CA TYR A 74 0.51 4.83 -12.30
C TYR A 74 0.87 3.94 -13.51
N GLN A 75 2.09 3.41 -13.55
CA GLN A 75 2.58 2.55 -14.63
C GLN A 75 3.71 1.63 -14.11
N SER A 76 3.36 0.37 -13.81
CA SER A 76 4.25 -0.61 -13.17
C SER A 76 5.55 -0.85 -13.95
N ASP A 77 5.48 -1.02 -15.28
CA ASP A 77 6.68 -1.27 -16.11
C ASP A 77 7.70 -0.13 -16.01
N SER A 78 7.22 1.11 -15.99
CA SER A 78 8.08 2.27 -15.81
C SER A 78 8.68 2.31 -14.41
N ALA A 79 7.91 1.96 -13.37
CA ALA A 79 8.41 1.86 -12.01
C ALA A 79 9.56 0.83 -11.93
N VAL A 80 9.36 -0.37 -12.48
CA VAL A 80 10.36 -1.46 -12.55
C VAL A 80 11.63 -0.99 -13.26
N ALA A 81 11.49 -0.32 -14.42
CA ALA A 81 12.65 0.17 -15.16
C ALA A 81 13.50 1.17 -14.36
N TYR A 82 12.88 2.08 -13.60
CA TYR A 82 13.61 3.08 -12.82
C TYR A 82 14.24 2.52 -11.56
N ILE A 83 13.59 1.59 -10.86
CA ILE A 83 14.20 0.95 -9.69
C ILE A 83 15.35 0.02 -10.09
N GLN A 84 15.27 -0.65 -11.25
CA GLN A 84 16.39 -1.42 -11.80
C GLN A 84 17.61 -0.54 -12.13
N LYS A 85 17.39 0.66 -12.69
CA LYS A 85 18.48 1.65 -12.89
C LYS A 85 19.15 2.03 -11.56
N ALA A 86 18.36 2.24 -10.51
CA ALA A 86 18.89 2.50 -9.17
C ALA A 86 19.72 1.33 -8.64
N ILE A 87 19.25 0.09 -8.81
CA ILE A 87 19.97 -1.13 -8.38
C ILE A 87 21.32 -1.24 -9.09
N VAL A 88 21.34 -1.10 -10.42
CA VAL A 88 22.57 -1.20 -11.22
C VAL A 88 23.60 -0.14 -10.78
N LEU A 89 23.14 1.09 -10.55
CA LEU A 89 24.01 2.15 -10.07
C LEU A 89 24.53 1.87 -8.65
N ALA A 90 23.67 1.47 -7.71
CA ALA A 90 24.07 1.12 -6.36
C ALA A 90 25.07 -0.05 -6.31
N GLN A 91 24.94 -1.03 -7.21
CA GLN A 91 25.90 -2.13 -7.37
C GLN A 91 27.26 -1.62 -7.85
N LYS A 92 27.27 -0.77 -8.88
CA LYS A 92 28.50 -0.17 -9.42
C LYS A 92 29.26 0.63 -8.36
N GLU A 93 28.53 1.35 -7.51
CA GLU A 93 29.09 2.18 -6.42
C GLU A 93 29.47 1.36 -5.18
N GLY A 94 29.28 0.04 -5.18
CA GLY A 94 29.64 -0.82 -4.04
C GLY A 94 28.81 -0.52 -2.80
N LEU A 95 27.50 -0.26 -2.96
CA LEU A 95 26.56 0.06 -1.87
C LEU A 95 25.64 -1.13 -1.55
N PRO A 96 26.12 -2.20 -0.88
CA PRO A 96 25.37 -3.45 -0.73
C PRO A 96 24.06 -3.31 0.05
N ALA A 97 24.01 -2.42 1.05
CA ALA A 97 22.80 -2.15 1.81
C ALA A 97 21.74 -1.43 0.97
N GLU A 98 22.14 -0.44 0.15
CA GLU A 98 21.23 0.25 -0.77
C GLU A 98 20.69 -0.73 -1.82
N VAL A 99 21.54 -1.62 -2.35
CA VAL A 99 21.13 -2.69 -3.28
C VAL A 99 20.08 -3.60 -2.63
N ALA A 100 20.27 -4.01 -1.37
CA ALA A 100 19.31 -4.86 -0.67
C ALA A 100 17.95 -4.18 -0.46
N GLY A 101 17.95 -2.89 -0.07
CA GLY A 101 16.72 -2.10 0.06
C GLY A 101 15.98 -1.92 -1.27
N LEU A 102 16.71 -1.56 -2.33
CA LEU A 102 16.14 -1.40 -3.67
C LEU A 102 15.59 -2.70 -4.24
N LYS A 103 16.27 -3.84 -4.02
CA LYS A 103 15.76 -5.17 -4.40
C LYS A 103 14.49 -5.53 -3.62
N SER A 104 14.40 -5.17 -2.34
CA SER A 104 13.19 -5.40 -1.54
C SER A 104 11.99 -4.62 -2.09
N GLN A 105 12.20 -3.36 -2.46
CA GLN A 105 11.18 -2.52 -3.13
C GLN A 105 10.81 -3.05 -4.53
N LEU A 106 11.77 -3.57 -5.30
CA LEU A 106 11.50 -4.22 -6.59
C LEU A 106 10.63 -5.47 -6.42
N ALA A 107 10.94 -6.32 -5.44
CA ALA A 107 10.13 -7.49 -5.14
C ALA A 107 8.71 -7.14 -4.68
N LEU A 108 8.57 -6.06 -3.89
CA LEU A 108 7.26 -5.53 -3.54
C LEU A 108 6.48 -5.11 -4.80
N GLN A 109 7.12 -4.40 -5.73
CA GLN A 109 6.50 -4.03 -7.00
C GLN A 109 6.08 -5.24 -7.83
N TYR A 110 6.93 -6.28 -7.93
CA TYR A 110 6.60 -7.50 -8.65
C TYR A 110 5.39 -8.21 -8.04
N SER A 111 5.36 -8.34 -6.71
CA SER A 111 4.21 -8.95 -6.04
C SER A 111 2.92 -8.13 -6.23
N THR A 112 2.98 -6.79 -6.21
CA THR A 112 1.81 -5.94 -6.51
C THR A 112 1.35 -6.09 -7.96
N ALA A 113 2.26 -6.42 -8.87
CA ALA A 113 1.95 -6.69 -10.28
C ALA A 113 1.49 -8.13 -10.56
N GLY A 114 1.38 -8.99 -9.54
CA GLY A 114 1.03 -10.41 -9.70
C GLY A 114 2.20 -11.33 -10.09
N ALA A 115 3.42 -10.80 -10.22
CA ALA A 115 4.64 -11.52 -10.56
C ALA A 115 5.28 -12.16 -9.30
N PHE A 116 4.57 -13.10 -8.67
CA PHE A 116 4.95 -13.65 -7.36
C PHE A 116 6.23 -14.48 -7.39
N ALA A 117 6.49 -15.22 -8.47
CA ALA A 117 7.69 -16.03 -8.62
C ALA A 117 8.93 -15.13 -8.73
N GLU A 118 8.85 -14.08 -9.53
CA GLU A 118 9.88 -13.07 -9.71
C GLU A 118 10.15 -12.30 -8.42
N ALA A 119 9.09 -11.96 -7.66
CA ALA A 119 9.23 -11.34 -6.34
C ALA A 119 10.02 -12.24 -5.37
N LEU A 120 9.65 -13.53 -5.26
CA LEU A 120 10.35 -14.49 -4.41
C LEU A 120 11.79 -14.72 -4.87
N GLU A 121 12.03 -14.80 -6.18
CA GLU A 121 13.38 -14.95 -6.74
C GLU A 121 14.29 -13.79 -6.33
N VAL A 122 13.82 -12.55 -6.47
CA VAL A 122 14.56 -11.37 -6.03
C VAL A 122 14.85 -11.41 -4.53
N LEU A 123 13.83 -11.72 -3.71
CA LEU A 123 13.97 -11.74 -2.25
C LEU A 123 14.92 -12.82 -1.74
N ASN A 124 14.88 -14.02 -2.34
CA ASN A 124 15.74 -15.14 -1.96
C ASN A 124 17.22 -14.88 -2.28
N HIS A 125 17.51 -13.99 -3.24
CA HIS A 125 18.86 -13.59 -3.64
C HIS A 125 19.40 -12.36 -2.89
N ILE A 126 18.68 -11.83 -1.90
CA ILE A 126 19.19 -10.79 -1.01
C ILE A 126 20.03 -11.45 0.08
N ASP A 127 21.31 -11.09 0.17
CA ASP A 127 22.16 -11.49 1.30
C ASP A 127 21.68 -10.78 2.57
N LYS A 128 21.16 -11.54 3.53
CA LYS A 128 20.65 -11.00 4.80
C LYS A 128 21.70 -10.23 5.60
N LYS A 129 22.99 -10.46 5.36
CA LYS A 129 24.09 -9.72 6.02
C LYS A 129 24.23 -8.29 5.52
N THR A 130 23.68 -7.97 4.34
CA THR A 130 23.72 -6.62 3.78
C THR A 130 22.49 -5.80 4.17
N LEU A 131 21.50 -6.40 4.83
CA LEU A 131 20.36 -5.68 5.37
C LEU A 131 20.77 -4.87 6.60
N ASP A 132 20.55 -3.56 6.55
CA ASP A 132 20.73 -2.66 7.68
C ASP A 132 19.38 -2.36 8.35
N GLU A 133 19.40 -1.64 9.47
CA GLU A 133 18.18 -1.29 10.19
C GLU A 133 17.18 -0.52 9.32
N SER A 134 17.67 0.26 8.36
CA SER A 134 16.85 1.14 7.52
C SER A 134 16.08 0.37 6.43
N ASN A 135 16.65 -0.72 5.91
CA ASN A 135 16.10 -1.49 4.78
C ASN A 135 15.47 -2.83 5.19
N ARG A 136 15.72 -3.29 6.43
CA ARG A 136 15.16 -4.54 6.96
C ARG A 136 13.63 -4.55 6.96
N LYS A 137 12.99 -3.39 7.16
CA LYS A 137 11.53 -3.27 7.08
C LYS A 137 11.02 -3.59 5.68
N ASP A 138 11.61 -3.03 4.62
CA ASP A 138 11.15 -3.19 3.24
C ASP A 138 11.26 -4.66 2.81
N TYR A 139 12.33 -5.34 3.24
CA TYR A 139 12.55 -6.76 3.00
C TYR A 139 11.43 -7.62 3.58
N PHE A 140 11.06 -7.41 4.85
CA PHE A 140 9.99 -8.17 5.47
C PHE A 140 8.60 -7.76 5.00
N ILE A 141 8.39 -6.49 4.64
CA ILE A 141 7.15 -6.01 4.01
C ILE A 141 6.93 -6.74 2.68
N ALA A 142 7.97 -6.86 1.86
CA ALA A 142 7.89 -7.55 0.57
C ALA A 142 7.59 -9.06 0.74
N TYR A 143 8.24 -9.74 1.68
CA TYR A 143 7.91 -11.14 2.00
C TYR A 143 6.50 -11.32 2.56
N TYR A 144 6.09 -10.45 3.49
CA TYR A 144 4.71 -10.46 3.98
C TYR A 144 3.74 -10.31 2.81
N HIS A 145 4.03 -9.40 1.88
CA HIS A 145 3.14 -9.12 0.78
C HIS A 145 2.98 -10.33 -0.13
N VAL A 146 4.10 -10.82 -0.69
CA VAL A 146 4.04 -11.90 -1.69
C VAL A 146 3.40 -13.17 -1.12
N TYR A 147 3.64 -13.49 0.15
CA TYR A 147 2.98 -14.63 0.78
C TYR A 147 1.50 -14.38 1.10
N GLY A 148 1.09 -13.14 1.35
CA GLY A 148 -0.32 -12.78 1.45
C GLY A 148 -1.07 -12.96 0.13
N GLU A 149 -0.50 -12.48 -0.98
CA GLU A 149 -1.10 -12.64 -2.31
C GLU A 149 -1.11 -14.09 -2.78
N LEU A 150 -0.04 -14.84 -2.51
CA LEU A 150 -0.01 -16.28 -2.79
C LEU A 150 -1.06 -17.03 -1.97
N GLY A 151 -1.25 -16.69 -0.69
CA GLY A 151 -2.32 -17.25 0.12
C GLY A 151 -3.70 -16.96 -0.46
N PHE A 152 -3.95 -15.70 -0.83
CA PHE A 152 -5.24 -15.27 -1.39
C PHE A 152 -5.53 -15.91 -2.75
N SER A 153 -4.59 -15.86 -3.69
CA SER A 153 -4.74 -16.40 -5.04
C SER A 153 -4.97 -17.93 -5.06
N ASN A 154 -4.51 -18.65 -4.04
CA ASN A 154 -4.66 -20.12 -3.96
C ASN A 154 -5.81 -20.57 -3.06
N ILE A 155 -6.57 -19.66 -2.42
CA ILE A 155 -7.58 -20.02 -1.40
C ILE A 155 -8.69 -20.96 -1.92
N HIS A 156 -9.00 -20.87 -3.22
CA HIS A 156 -10.00 -21.69 -3.90
C HIS A 156 -9.40 -22.78 -4.81
N VAL A 157 -8.08 -22.90 -4.85
CA VAL A 157 -7.35 -23.87 -5.69
C VAL A 157 -6.76 -24.98 -4.84
N ASP A 158 -5.96 -24.61 -3.84
CA ASP A 158 -5.31 -25.53 -2.91
C ASP A 158 -5.32 -24.87 -1.52
N THR A 159 -6.26 -25.30 -0.69
CA THR A 159 -6.46 -24.72 0.64
C THR A 159 -5.28 -24.97 1.57
N ASP A 160 -4.63 -26.13 1.49
CA ASP A 160 -3.48 -26.45 2.35
C ASP A 160 -2.27 -25.59 1.98
N LEU A 161 -2.02 -25.41 0.67
CA LEU A 161 -0.98 -24.53 0.16
C LEU A 161 -1.28 -23.06 0.50
N SER A 162 -2.52 -22.61 0.34
CA SER A 162 -2.98 -21.29 0.74
C SER A 162 -2.71 -21.01 2.22
N GLN A 163 -3.03 -21.97 3.10
CA GLN A 163 -2.75 -21.87 4.54
C GLN A 163 -1.25 -21.86 4.85
N ASN A 164 -0.42 -22.59 4.09
CA ASN A 164 1.03 -22.51 4.24
C ASN A 164 1.54 -21.09 3.94
N PHE A 165 1.05 -20.47 2.86
CA PHE A 165 1.44 -19.11 2.51
C PHE A 165 0.96 -18.09 3.55
N PHE A 166 -0.28 -18.17 4.03
CA PHE A 166 -0.74 -17.31 5.13
C PHE A 166 0.06 -17.51 6.42
N SER A 167 0.48 -18.74 6.72
CA SER A 167 1.36 -19.01 7.88
C SER A 167 2.71 -18.30 7.74
N ARG A 168 3.30 -18.30 6.54
CA ARG A 168 4.53 -17.54 6.26
C ARG A 168 4.30 -16.03 6.36
N GLN A 169 3.22 -15.52 5.78
CA GLN A 169 2.83 -14.11 5.90
C GLN A 169 2.74 -13.69 7.37
N ASN A 170 2.09 -14.50 8.21
CA ASN A 170 1.95 -14.24 9.65
C ASN A 170 3.30 -14.19 10.36
N ALA A 171 4.24 -15.10 10.05
CA ALA A 171 5.59 -15.06 10.62
C ALA A 171 6.34 -13.74 10.27
N TYR A 172 6.18 -13.24 9.04
CA TYR A 172 6.74 -11.95 8.65
C TYR A 172 6.01 -10.77 9.30
N ARG A 173 4.69 -10.85 9.49
CA ARG A 173 3.92 -9.86 10.27
C ARG A 173 4.44 -9.76 11.71
N ASP A 174 4.67 -10.90 12.36
CA ASP A 174 5.11 -10.92 13.75
C ASP A 174 6.54 -10.36 13.88
N THR A 175 7.40 -10.63 12.88
CA THR A 175 8.72 -9.98 12.77
C THR A 175 8.59 -8.47 12.60
N LEU A 176 7.66 -8.01 11.76
CA LEU A 176 7.41 -6.59 11.53
C LEU A 176 6.89 -5.89 12.80
N PHE A 177 6.01 -6.53 13.56
CA PHE A 177 5.56 -6.00 14.86
C PHE A 177 6.67 -5.88 15.89
N ALA A 178 7.73 -6.69 15.79
CA ALA A 178 8.88 -6.59 16.69
C ALA A 178 9.85 -5.46 16.34
N ILE A 179 9.89 -5.00 15.08
CA ILE A 179 10.89 -4.02 14.60
C ILE A 179 10.30 -2.65 14.24
N LEU A 180 9.01 -2.57 13.93
CA LEU A 180 8.38 -1.33 13.52
C LEU A 180 7.92 -0.50 14.73
N PRO A 181 8.03 0.84 14.69
CA PRO A 181 7.41 1.70 15.69
C PRO A 181 5.90 1.50 15.75
N HIS A 182 5.31 1.40 16.95
CA HIS A 182 3.87 1.13 17.13
C HIS A 182 2.93 2.18 16.51
N HIS A 183 3.43 3.38 16.23
CA HIS A 183 2.67 4.48 15.62
C HIS A 183 3.05 4.72 14.15
N SER A 184 3.87 3.86 13.53
CA SER A 184 4.14 3.96 12.09
C SER A 184 2.94 3.47 11.29
N GLU A 185 2.78 4.01 10.07
CA GLU A 185 1.76 3.53 9.12
C GLU A 185 1.93 2.01 8.93
N ASP A 186 3.15 1.57 8.63
CA ASP A 186 3.46 0.17 8.34
C ASP A 186 3.00 -0.78 9.46
N TYR A 187 3.09 -0.35 10.72
CA TYR A 187 2.62 -1.11 11.87
C TYR A 187 1.09 -1.10 11.95
N LEU A 188 0.49 0.08 11.86
CA LEU A 188 -0.95 0.27 12.02
C LEU A 188 -1.76 -0.42 10.91
N MET A 189 -1.30 -0.38 9.65
CA MET A 189 -1.94 -1.12 8.56
C MET A 189 -2.04 -2.61 8.87
N ARG A 190 -0.94 -3.20 9.35
CA ARG A 190 -0.86 -4.63 9.67
C ARG A 190 -1.72 -5.00 10.86
N LYS A 191 -1.76 -4.11 11.85
CA LYS A 191 -2.65 -4.25 13.01
C LYS A 191 -4.11 -4.20 12.57
N GLU A 192 -4.50 -3.27 11.69
CA GLU A 192 -5.85 -3.19 11.15
C GLU A 192 -6.23 -4.47 10.39
N VAL A 193 -5.36 -4.96 9.49
CA VAL A 193 -5.59 -6.22 8.75
C VAL A 193 -5.74 -7.40 9.70
N MET A 194 -4.89 -7.50 10.72
CA MET A 194 -4.97 -8.57 11.74
C MET A 194 -6.27 -8.50 12.54
N LEU A 195 -6.71 -7.32 12.97
CA LEU A 195 -7.96 -7.16 13.71
C LEU A 195 -9.16 -7.49 12.82
N THR A 196 -9.11 -7.11 11.54
CA THR A 196 -10.09 -7.44 10.52
C THR A 196 -10.19 -8.95 10.32
N SER A 197 -9.07 -9.68 10.21
CA SER A 197 -9.10 -11.14 10.06
C SER A 197 -9.58 -11.87 11.32
N GLN A 198 -9.50 -11.24 12.49
CA GLN A 198 -10.04 -11.74 13.76
C GLN A 198 -11.51 -11.35 14.00
N ASN A 199 -12.16 -10.70 13.03
CA ASN A 199 -13.51 -10.13 13.15
C ASN A 199 -13.66 -9.09 14.28
N LYS A 200 -12.56 -8.45 14.70
CA LYS A 200 -12.54 -7.38 15.71
C LYS A 200 -12.76 -6.02 15.06
N TRP A 201 -13.94 -5.84 14.48
CA TRP A 201 -14.25 -4.70 13.62
C TRP A 201 -14.13 -3.34 14.32
N ASP A 202 -14.60 -3.23 15.56
CA ASP A 202 -14.54 -1.97 16.31
C ASP A 202 -13.10 -1.57 16.65
N GLU A 203 -12.24 -2.55 16.95
CA GLU A 203 -10.81 -2.31 17.18
C GLU A 203 -10.11 -1.94 15.87
N ALA A 204 -10.45 -2.61 14.76
CA ALA A 204 -9.94 -2.29 13.44
C ALA A 204 -10.30 -0.86 13.02
N LEU A 205 -11.55 -0.42 13.25
CA LEU A 205 -12.00 0.95 12.99
C LEU A 205 -11.23 1.99 13.82
N LYS A 206 -10.91 1.70 15.08
CA LYS A 206 -10.08 2.60 15.92
C LYS A 206 -8.67 2.75 15.36
N VAL A 207 -8.07 1.65 14.89
CA VAL A 207 -6.75 1.71 14.23
C VAL A 207 -6.84 2.46 12.90
N ASN A 208 -7.91 2.25 12.13
CA ASN A 208 -8.15 2.99 10.90
C ASN A 208 -8.31 4.50 11.17
N ASP A 209 -9.00 4.90 12.25
CA ASP A 209 -9.11 6.30 12.68
C ASP A 209 -7.73 6.93 12.97
N GLU A 210 -6.80 6.16 13.55
CA GLU A 210 -5.41 6.61 13.74
C GLU A 210 -4.70 6.80 12.40
N ARG A 211 -4.81 5.84 11.48
CA ARG A 211 -4.22 5.93 10.13
C ARG A 211 -4.78 7.14 9.36
N LEU A 212 -6.08 7.39 9.41
CA LEU A 212 -6.70 8.55 8.73
C LEU A 212 -6.15 9.89 9.25
N LYS A 213 -5.84 10.00 10.54
CA LYS A 213 -5.24 11.22 11.13
C LYS A 213 -3.80 11.47 10.65
N MET A 214 -3.12 10.43 10.19
CA MET A 214 -1.75 10.53 9.65
C MET A 214 -1.73 10.94 8.19
N CYS A 215 -2.84 10.80 7.47
CA CYS A 215 -2.92 11.07 6.04
C CYS A 215 -3.51 12.47 5.77
N LYS A 216 -3.00 13.14 4.73
CA LYS A 216 -3.64 14.34 4.20
C LYS A 216 -4.88 13.94 3.40
N GLU A 217 -6.03 14.56 3.66
CA GLU A 217 -7.24 14.32 2.87
C GLU A 217 -6.99 14.55 1.37
N GLY A 218 -7.46 13.61 0.53
CA GLY A 218 -7.26 13.62 -0.92
C GLY A 218 -5.88 13.12 -1.40
N SER A 219 -4.99 12.69 -0.49
CA SER A 219 -3.75 12.00 -0.85
C SER A 219 -3.99 10.54 -1.27
N HIS A 220 -2.99 9.94 -1.91
CA HIS A 220 -3.01 8.52 -2.25
C HIS A 220 -3.13 7.65 -0.98
N GLU A 221 -2.37 7.99 0.05
CA GLU A 221 -2.36 7.29 1.34
C GLU A 221 -3.75 7.35 2.01
N TYR A 222 -4.41 8.51 1.95
CA TYR A 222 -5.79 8.64 2.43
C TYR A 222 -6.74 7.72 1.65
N GLY A 223 -6.57 7.64 0.33
CA GLY A 223 -7.34 6.72 -0.52
C GLY A 223 -7.21 5.26 -0.09
N ILE A 224 -5.98 4.82 0.19
CA ILE A 224 -5.71 3.47 0.72
C ILE A 224 -6.44 3.26 2.05
N VAL A 225 -6.27 4.15 3.03
CA VAL A 225 -6.92 3.98 4.35
C VAL A 225 -8.44 4.00 4.24
N ALA A 226 -9.01 4.82 3.34
CA ALA A 226 -10.44 4.85 3.04
C ALA A 226 -10.93 3.52 2.42
N TYR A 227 -10.14 2.90 1.53
CA TYR A 227 -10.44 1.58 0.98
C TYR A 227 -10.49 0.52 2.08
N TYR A 228 -9.51 0.49 2.99
CA TYR A 228 -9.52 -0.43 4.12
C TYR A 228 -10.75 -0.25 5.02
N ARG A 229 -11.17 1.00 5.26
CA ARG A 229 -12.40 1.28 5.98
C ARG A 229 -13.66 0.79 5.26
N TYR A 230 -13.69 0.92 3.93
CA TYR A 230 -14.73 0.32 3.10
C TYR A 230 -14.83 -1.19 3.32
N LEU A 231 -13.69 -1.91 3.35
CA LEU A 231 -13.67 -3.36 3.58
C LEU A 231 -14.26 -3.74 4.94
N ILE A 232 -13.94 -2.98 5.99
CA ILE A 232 -14.52 -3.20 7.33
C ILE A 232 -16.05 -3.01 7.29
N TYR A 233 -16.55 -1.91 6.70
CA TYR A 233 -18.00 -1.68 6.60
C TYR A 233 -18.71 -2.66 5.65
N ARG A 234 -18.01 -3.19 4.65
CA ARG A 234 -18.50 -4.29 3.82
C ARG A 234 -18.71 -5.55 4.66
N SER A 235 -17.76 -5.91 5.53
CA SER A 235 -17.87 -7.04 6.46
C SER A 235 -19.01 -6.84 7.48
N LEU A 236 -19.19 -5.61 7.96
CA LEU A 236 -20.30 -5.22 8.83
C LEU A 236 -21.67 -5.13 8.12
N LYS A 237 -21.71 -5.30 6.79
CA LYS A 237 -22.93 -5.14 5.96
C LYS A 237 -23.61 -3.77 6.13
N ASN A 238 -22.83 -2.73 6.43
CA ASN A 238 -23.31 -1.35 6.51
C ASN A 238 -23.31 -0.74 5.11
N GLU A 239 -24.46 -0.79 4.44
CA GLU A 239 -24.63 -0.35 3.03
C GLU A 239 -24.30 1.13 2.79
N GLU A 240 -24.63 1.99 3.75
CA GLU A 240 -24.38 3.43 3.65
C GLU A 240 -22.89 3.73 3.78
N MET A 241 -22.27 3.24 4.86
CA MET A 241 -20.87 3.51 5.14
C MET A 241 -19.93 2.83 4.15
N LYS A 242 -20.26 1.62 3.67
CA LYS A 242 -19.43 0.98 2.63
C LYS A 242 -19.44 1.80 1.34
N LYS A 243 -20.58 2.37 0.92
CA LYS A 243 -20.67 3.24 -0.26
C LYS A 243 -19.88 4.53 -0.04
N TYR A 244 -20.05 5.17 1.11
CA TYR A 244 -19.36 6.40 1.47
C TYR A 244 -17.83 6.25 1.36
N TRP A 245 -17.26 5.24 2.03
CA TRP A 245 -15.81 5.05 2.05
C TRP A 245 -15.24 4.57 0.72
N LEU A 246 -16.01 3.77 -0.04
CA LEU A 246 -15.61 3.39 -1.40
C LEU A 246 -15.52 4.62 -2.32
N LEU A 247 -16.48 5.54 -2.23
CA LEU A 247 -16.45 6.79 -3.00
C LEU A 247 -15.27 7.68 -2.59
N LYS A 248 -14.98 7.82 -1.28
CA LYS A 248 -13.81 8.57 -0.81
C LYS A 248 -12.50 7.98 -1.36
N SER A 249 -12.36 6.65 -1.40
CA SER A 249 -11.21 5.99 -2.02
C SER A 249 -11.14 6.29 -3.52
N ALA A 250 -12.23 6.05 -4.26
CA ALA A 250 -12.26 6.21 -5.71
C ALA A 250 -11.95 7.66 -6.16
N ILE A 251 -12.46 8.66 -5.43
CA ILE A 251 -12.13 10.07 -5.69
C ILE A 251 -10.63 10.32 -5.54
N CYS A 252 -9.99 9.73 -4.52
CA CYS A 252 -8.54 9.86 -4.33
C CYS A 252 -7.77 9.18 -5.45
N ASP A 253 -8.19 7.98 -5.87
CA ASP A 253 -7.56 7.23 -6.95
C ASP A 253 -7.54 8.04 -8.26
N VAL A 254 -8.68 8.61 -8.63
CA VAL A 254 -8.80 9.46 -9.84
C VAL A 254 -7.95 10.72 -9.72
N LYS A 255 -8.02 11.44 -8.59
CA LYS A 255 -7.24 12.68 -8.37
C LYS A 255 -5.74 12.45 -8.32
N CYS A 256 -5.31 11.27 -7.88
CA CYS A 256 -3.89 10.91 -7.81
C CYS A 256 -3.37 10.24 -9.11
N ALA A 257 -4.22 10.16 -10.15
CA ALA A 257 -3.94 9.48 -11.41
C ALA A 257 -3.46 8.03 -11.20
N ILE A 258 -4.17 7.30 -10.35
CA ILE A 258 -3.89 5.88 -10.09
C ILE A 258 -4.58 5.06 -11.16
N ASN A 259 -3.79 4.36 -11.99
CA ASN A 259 -4.29 3.45 -13.00
C ASN A 259 -4.25 2.04 -12.44
N ASP A 260 -5.27 1.69 -11.67
CA ASP A 260 -5.28 0.43 -10.95
C ASP A 260 -5.87 -0.70 -11.79
N GLN A 261 -5.12 -1.12 -12.83
CA GLN A 261 -5.33 -2.44 -13.43
C GLN A 261 -4.95 -3.59 -12.45
N LEU A 262 -4.42 -3.29 -11.25
CA LEU A 262 -3.91 -4.26 -10.28
C LEU A 262 -4.92 -4.60 -9.17
N ARG A 263 -5.83 -3.69 -8.81
CA ARG A 263 -6.92 -3.92 -7.82
C ARG A 263 -8.03 -4.86 -8.29
N SER A 264 -8.15 -5.13 -9.58
CA SER A 264 -9.15 -6.08 -10.10
C SER A 264 -8.75 -7.56 -9.91
N GLY A 265 -7.51 -7.84 -9.50
CA GLY A 265 -6.99 -9.20 -9.29
C GLY A 265 -6.19 -9.45 -8.01
N CYS A 266 -5.73 -8.41 -7.29
CA CYS A 266 -4.94 -8.59 -6.07
C CYS A 266 -5.80 -8.53 -4.79
N SER A 267 -5.33 -9.22 -3.74
CA SER A 267 -5.94 -9.23 -2.41
C SER A 267 -6.05 -7.78 -1.87
N PRO A 268 -7.00 -7.46 -0.99
CA PRO A 268 -7.11 -6.17 -0.32
C PRO A 268 -5.92 -5.78 0.57
N ILE A 269 -4.75 -6.38 0.40
CA ILE A 269 -3.55 -6.13 1.19
C ILE A 269 -2.84 -4.82 0.73
N PHE A 270 -3.36 -4.12 -0.31
CA PHE A 270 -2.83 -2.84 -0.82
C PHE A 270 -3.91 -1.78 -1.09
#